data_AF-X0UCL1-F1
#
_entry.id   AF-X0UCL1-F1
#
_cell.length_a   1.000
_cell.length_b   1.000
_cell.length_c   1.000
_cell.angle_alpha   90.00
_cell.angle_beta   90.00
_cell.angle_gamma   90.00
#
_symmetry.space_group_name_H-M   'P 1'
#
loop_
_entity.id
_entity.type
_entity.pdbx_description
1 polymer ?
#
loop_
_entity_poly.entity_id
_entity_poly.type
_entity_poly.pdbx_seq_one_letter_code
_entity_poly.pdbx_strand_id
1 'polypeptide(L)'
;AKKARAGVQMPGSEYDFIQGPIAETVVRDEPTAVITWKAGGANPAAKLFGRGIKQSIKLTGQHTVLATYQDGSPAVVQRRYGKGQVIYVASELEQDSLWDLLDWVYEQVGIERLVRVKTPDGKRIPGLESRTVHCKQGYLTYLYNMTEGAVTAKLHPTMSAESIEDLTYARTVEPTATFEVGPYDFYLLRWK
;
A
#
# COMPACT_ATOMS: atom_id res chain seq x y z
N ALA A 1 57.85 -25.85 -19.75
CA ALA A 1 57.28 -24.51 -19.96
C ALA A 1 56.26 -24.41 -21.12
N LYS A 2 55.42 -25.43 -21.37
CA LYS A 2 54.37 -25.40 -22.43
C LYS A 2 53.01 -25.99 -22.02
N LYS A 3 52.76 -26.13 -20.70
CA LYS A 3 51.46 -26.59 -20.13
C LYS A 3 50.78 -25.58 -19.19
N ALA A 4 51.27 -24.34 -19.16
CA ALA A 4 50.70 -23.25 -18.34
C ALA A 4 50.01 -22.15 -19.17
N ARG A 5 49.77 -22.39 -20.48
CA ARG A 5 49.18 -21.41 -21.41
C ARG A 5 47.97 -21.94 -22.18
N ALA A 6 47.44 -23.10 -21.80
CA ALA A 6 46.10 -23.48 -22.26
C ALA A 6 45.11 -22.80 -21.31
N GLY A 7 44.87 -21.50 -21.56
CA GLY A 7 43.78 -20.78 -20.93
C GLY A 7 42.51 -21.56 -21.20
N VAL A 8 41.83 -21.96 -20.13
CA VAL A 8 40.45 -22.43 -20.20
C VAL A 8 39.68 -21.30 -20.88
N GLN A 9 39.23 -21.54 -22.11
CA GLN A 9 38.19 -20.70 -22.72
C GLN A 9 36.96 -20.86 -21.84
N MET A 10 36.80 -19.94 -20.88
CA MET A 10 35.56 -19.81 -20.13
C MET A 10 34.64 -18.90 -20.94
N PRO A 11 33.47 -19.38 -21.41
CA PRO A 11 32.44 -18.50 -21.91
C PRO A 11 31.81 -17.81 -20.70
N GLY A 12 32.06 -16.51 -20.56
CA GLY A 12 31.57 -15.71 -19.45
C GLY A 12 32.34 -14.40 -19.35
N SER A 13 31.62 -13.28 -19.25
CA SER A 13 32.25 -11.96 -19.10
C SER A 13 33.06 -11.88 -17.80
N GLU A 14 34.02 -10.94 -17.73
CA GLU A 14 34.86 -10.67 -16.56
C GLU A 14 34.09 -10.53 -15.22
N TYR A 15 32.78 -10.30 -15.28
CA TYR A 15 31.87 -10.19 -14.14
C TYR A 15 31.56 -11.53 -13.43
N ASP A 16 31.69 -12.68 -14.10
CA ASP A 16 31.42 -14.00 -13.47
C ASP A 16 32.45 -14.35 -12.39
N PHE A 17 33.63 -13.71 -12.43
CA PHE A 17 34.72 -14.00 -11.49
C PHE A 17 34.48 -13.40 -10.09
N ILE A 18 33.66 -12.34 -9.99
CA ILE A 18 33.42 -11.64 -8.72
C ILE A 18 32.21 -12.23 -7.97
N GLN A 19 31.23 -12.78 -8.68
CA GLN A 19 29.95 -13.25 -8.09
C GLN A 19 29.82 -14.78 -7.97
N GLY A 20 30.79 -15.55 -8.46
CA GLY A 20 30.64 -17.00 -8.62
C GLY A 20 29.64 -17.32 -9.75
N PRO A 21 29.51 -18.59 -10.16
CA PRO A 21 28.57 -18.96 -11.19
C PRO A 21 27.16 -18.55 -10.77
N ILE A 22 26.57 -17.59 -11.49
CA ILE A 22 25.16 -17.22 -11.35
C ILE A 22 24.38 -18.42 -11.89
N ALA A 23 24.07 -19.37 -11.01
CA ALA A 23 23.13 -20.42 -11.33
C ALA A 23 21.80 -19.73 -11.66
N GLU A 24 21.30 -19.97 -12.88
CA GLU A 24 20.00 -19.48 -13.31
C GLU A 24 18.94 -19.98 -12.32
N THR A 25 18.52 -19.09 -11.41
CA THR A 25 17.53 -19.42 -10.39
C THR A 25 16.16 -19.16 -10.99
N VAL A 26 15.60 -20.18 -11.61
CA VAL A 26 14.22 -20.13 -12.12
C VAL A 26 13.26 -20.34 -10.95
N VAL A 27 12.68 -19.25 -10.43
CA VAL A 27 11.57 -19.33 -9.48
C VAL A 27 10.35 -19.84 -10.24
N ARG A 28 9.96 -21.09 -10.00
CA ARG A 28 8.84 -21.73 -10.70
C ARG A 28 7.49 -21.40 -10.08
N ASP A 29 7.48 -21.25 -8.75
CA ASP A 29 6.29 -20.95 -7.97
C ASP A 29 6.65 -19.98 -6.85
N GLU A 30 5.81 -18.96 -6.68
CA GLU A 30 5.92 -18.00 -5.58
C GLU A 30 4.94 -18.40 -4.47
N PRO A 31 5.38 -18.48 -3.19
CA PRO A 31 4.47 -18.81 -2.12
C PRO A 31 3.39 -17.73 -1.97
N THR A 32 2.14 -18.15 -1.96
CA THR A 32 0.99 -17.28 -1.65
C THR A 32 0.41 -17.63 -0.29
N ALA A 33 -0.18 -16.66 0.38
CA ALA A 33 -0.85 -16.85 1.66
C ALA A 33 -2.23 -16.21 1.67
N VAL A 34 -3.22 -16.97 2.11
CA VAL A 34 -4.53 -16.41 2.51
C VAL A 34 -4.52 -16.25 4.03
N ILE A 35 -4.73 -15.02 4.47
CA ILE A 35 -4.67 -14.60 5.87
C ILE A 35 -6.08 -14.19 6.30
N THR A 36 -6.67 -14.94 7.21
CA THR A 36 -8.01 -14.65 7.74
C THR A 36 -7.89 -13.60 8.84
N TRP A 37 -8.51 -12.45 8.62
CA TRP A 37 -8.51 -11.35 9.59
C TRP A 37 -9.47 -11.64 10.74
N LYS A 38 -9.04 -11.33 11.96
CA LYS A 38 -9.81 -11.56 13.20
C LYS A 38 -10.01 -10.30 14.03
N ALA A 39 -9.24 -9.24 13.76
CA ALA A 39 -9.41 -7.99 14.49
C ALA A 39 -10.69 -7.28 14.04
N GLY A 40 -11.36 -6.60 14.97
CA GLY A 40 -12.48 -5.70 14.66
C GLY A 40 -12.00 -4.44 13.94
N GLY A 41 -12.92 -3.50 13.72
CA GLY A 41 -12.68 -2.20 13.08
C GLY A 41 -14.00 -1.69 12.49
N ALA A 42 -14.03 -0.45 12.02
CA ALA A 42 -15.21 0.12 11.40
C ALA A 42 -15.53 -0.55 10.05
N ASN A 43 -14.49 -0.86 9.27
CA ASN A 43 -14.61 -1.57 7.98
C ASN A 43 -13.40 -2.50 7.76
N PRO A 44 -13.23 -3.55 8.58
CA PRO A 44 -12.09 -4.44 8.46
C PRO A 44 -12.20 -5.29 7.20
N ALA A 45 -11.09 -5.49 6.51
CA ALA A 45 -11.01 -6.51 5.47
C ALA A 45 -11.27 -7.89 6.10
N ALA A 46 -12.06 -8.73 5.43
CA ALA A 46 -12.31 -10.09 5.92
C ALA A 46 -11.06 -10.99 5.78
N LYS A 47 -10.25 -10.74 4.75
CA LYS A 47 -9.05 -11.49 4.43
C LYS A 47 -7.98 -10.54 3.91
N LEU A 48 -6.73 -10.92 4.16
CA LEU A 48 -5.55 -10.35 3.54
C LEU A 48 -4.88 -11.43 2.69
N PHE A 49 -4.17 -11.00 1.66
CA PHE A 49 -3.43 -11.84 0.73
C PHE A 49 -1.96 -11.50 0.82
N GLY A 50 -1.14 -12.53 0.93
CA GLY A 50 0.31 -12.43 0.94
C GLY A 50 0.92 -13.15 -0.25
N ARG A 51 2.06 -12.67 -0.69
CA ARG A 51 2.81 -13.20 -1.83
C ARG A 51 4.30 -13.08 -1.54
N GLY A 52 5.09 -14.09 -1.88
CA GLY A 52 6.51 -14.14 -1.59
C GLY A 52 6.80 -14.90 -0.28
N ILE A 53 7.48 -14.26 0.67
CA ILE A 53 7.94 -14.94 1.89
C ILE A 53 6.78 -15.12 2.88
N LYS A 54 6.49 -16.37 3.26
CA LYS A 54 5.62 -16.74 4.39
C LYS A 54 6.47 -17.25 5.56
N GLN A 55 6.34 -16.63 6.73
CA GLN A 55 7.08 -17.01 7.93
C GLN A 55 6.19 -17.75 8.93
N SER A 56 6.74 -18.82 9.51
CA SER A 56 6.13 -19.50 10.66
C SER A 56 6.71 -18.91 11.94
N ILE A 57 5.85 -18.30 12.77
CA ILE A 57 6.28 -17.66 14.03
C ILE A 57 5.76 -18.40 15.25
N LYS A 58 6.60 -18.47 16.29
CA LYS A 58 6.23 -18.96 17.62
C LYS A 58 6.11 -17.78 18.58
N LEU A 59 4.94 -17.63 19.18
CA LEU A 59 4.69 -16.54 20.12
C LEU A 59 5.19 -16.92 21.52
N THR A 60 5.86 -15.97 22.18
CA THR A 60 6.29 -16.06 23.57
C THR A 60 5.82 -14.83 24.34
N GLY A 61 5.20 -15.01 25.50
CA GLY A 61 4.58 -13.92 26.27
C GLY A 61 3.18 -13.53 25.76
N GLN A 62 2.71 -12.34 26.14
CA GLN A 62 1.37 -11.86 25.81
C GLN A 62 1.36 -11.13 24.46
N HIS A 63 0.65 -11.72 23.48
CA HIS A 63 0.40 -11.15 22.16
C HIS A 63 -1.08 -11.30 21.82
N THR A 64 -1.60 -10.37 21.04
CA THR A 64 -2.91 -10.49 20.41
C THR A 64 -2.71 -10.97 18.98
N VAL A 65 -3.38 -12.07 18.61
CA VAL A 65 -3.38 -12.56 17.23
C VAL A 65 -4.48 -11.82 16.46
N LEU A 66 -4.07 -10.92 15.56
CA LEU A 66 -4.98 -10.12 14.74
C LEU A 66 -5.45 -10.88 13.50
N ALA A 67 -4.63 -11.81 12.98
CA ALA A 67 -4.98 -12.64 11.84
C ALA A 67 -4.22 -13.96 11.85
N THR A 68 -4.77 -14.98 11.20
CA THR A 68 -4.15 -16.32 11.07
C THR A 68 -4.08 -16.78 9.63
N TYR A 69 -3.10 -17.62 9.33
CA TYR A 69 -3.12 -18.42 8.10
C TYR A 69 -4.25 -19.45 8.14
N GLN A 70 -4.47 -20.14 7.01
CA GLN A 70 -5.49 -21.18 6.87
C GLN A 70 -5.29 -22.37 7.82
N ASP A 71 -4.04 -22.69 8.16
CA ASP A 71 -3.67 -23.73 9.13
C ASP A 71 -3.90 -23.29 10.60
N GLY A 72 -4.40 -22.07 10.83
CA GLY A 72 -4.64 -21.50 12.14
C GLY A 72 -3.42 -20.89 12.81
N SER A 73 -2.22 -21.00 12.22
CA SER A 73 -1.01 -20.39 12.77
C SER A 73 -1.04 -18.85 12.67
N PRO A 74 -0.37 -18.11 13.57
CA PRO A 74 -0.42 -16.65 13.58
C PRO A 74 0.22 -16.03 12.33
N ALA A 75 -0.48 -15.09 11.70
CA ALA A 75 -0.02 -14.38 10.51
C ALA A 75 0.19 -12.88 10.75
N VAL A 76 -0.69 -12.26 11.55
CA VAL A 76 -0.53 -10.89 12.01
C VAL A 76 -0.72 -10.87 13.52
N VAL A 77 0.24 -10.29 14.22
CA VAL A 77 0.23 -10.23 15.69
C VAL A 77 0.54 -8.83 16.18
N GLN A 78 -0.02 -8.51 17.34
CA GLN A 78 0.17 -7.25 18.01
C GLN A 78 0.67 -7.47 19.43
N ARG A 79 1.59 -6.62 19.86
CA ARG A 79 2.04 -6.54 21.25
C ARG A 79 2.10 -5.09 21.73
N ARG A 80 1.57 -4.82 22.91
CA ARG A 80 1.77 -3.53 23.60
C ARG A 80 3.22 -3.42 24.07
N TYR A 81 3.84 -2.27 23.82
CA TYR A 81 5.19 -1.97 24.27
C TYR A 81 5.26 -0.53 24.78
N GLY A 82 5.34 -0.37 26.10
CA GLY A 82 5.21 0.92 26.76
C GLY A 82 3.86 1.58 26.45
N LYS A 83 3.89 2.83 25.97
CA LYS A 83 2.70 3.58 25.52
C LYS A 83 2.25 3.25 24.10
N GLY A 84 3.04 2.45 23.37
CA GLY A 84 2.80 2.12 21.97
C GLY A 84 2.42 0.65 21.76
N GLN A 85 2.49 0.24 20.51
CA GLN A 85 2.28 -1.14 20.09
C GLN A 85 3.16 -1.47 18.89
N VAL A 86 3.53 -2.73 18.78
CA VAL A 86 4.22 -3.31 17.63
C VAL A 86 3.25 -4.23 16.93
N ILE A 87 3.11 -4.07 15.62
CA ILE A 87 2.36 -4.98 14.75
C ILE A 87 3.37 -5.68 13.87
N TYR A 88 3.33 -7.01 13.88
CA TYR A 88 4.19 -7.85 13.06
C TYR A 88 3.36 -8.62 12.06
N VAL A 89 3.77 -8.58 10.79
CA VAL A 89 3.15 -9.29 9.68
C VAL A 89 4.13 -10.36 9.22
N ALA A 90 3.75 -11.63 9.34
CA ALA A 90 4.60 -12.77 9.03
C ALA A 90 4.63 -13.12 7.52
N SER A 91 4.10 -12.24 6.67
CA SER A 91 4.10 -12.38 5.22
C SER A 91 4.28 -11.02 4.58
N GLU A 92 4.93 -10.98 3.42
CA GLU A 92 4.76 -9.84 2.52
C GLU A 92 3.31 -9.83 2.00
N LEU A 93 2.67 -8.66 2.03
CA LEU A 93 1.26 -8.48 1.65
C LEU A 93 1.17 -7.95 0.23
N GLU A 94 0.18 -8.43 -0.51
CA GLU A 94 -0.22 -7.81 -1.76
C GLU A 94 -0.71 -6.37 -1.50
N GLN A 95 -0.58 -5.50 -2.49
CA GLN A 95 -0.80 -4.06 -2.35
C GLN A 95 -2.15 -3.69 -1.70
N ASP A 96 -3.25 -4.28 -2.16
CA ASP A 96 -4.59 -4.02 -1.60
C ASP A 96 -4.70 -4.45 -0.14
N SER A 97 -4.08 -5.58 0.21
CA SER A 97 -4.05 -6.10 1.58
C SER A 97 -3.15 -5.27 2.50
N LEU A 98 -2.04 -4.74 1.99
CA LEU A 98 -1.21 -3.79 2.72
C LEU A 98 -2.01 -2.52 3.03
N TRP A 99 -2.74 -1.98 2.04
CA TRP A 99 -3.57 -0.81 2.24
C TRP A 99 -4.72 -1.04 3.23
N ASP A 100 -5.34 -2.22 3.23
CA ASP A 100 -6.35 -2.60 4.22
C ASP A 100 -5.78 -2.66 5.63
N LEU A 101 -4.59 -3.24 5.79
CA LEU A 101 -3.87 -3.23 7.06
C LEU A 101 -3.58 -1.80 7.51
N LEU A 102 -3.09 -0.93 6.63
CA LEU A 102 -2.75 0.45 6.97
C LEU A 102 -3.99 1.28 7.33
N ASP A 103 -5.11 1.07 6.64
CA ASP A 103 -6.38 1.71 7.00
C ASP A 103 -6.82 1.31 8.41
N TRP A 104 -6.71 0.03 8.75
CA TRP A 104 -6.96 -0.44 10.11
C TRP A 104 -5.99 0.18 11.13
N VAL A 105 -4.69 0.23 10.82
CA VAL A 105 -3.69 0.85 11.72
C VAL A 105 -4.03 2.30 12.00
N TYR A 106 -4.39 3.08 10.98
CA TYR A 106 -4.74 4.49 11.13
C TYR A 106 -5.99 4.69 11.98
N GLU A 107 -6.98 3.82 11.82
CA GLU A 107 -8.16 3.81 12.69
C GLU A 107 -7.77 3.58 14.16
N GLN A 108 -6.89 2.61 14.44
CA GLN A 108 -6.47 2.29 15.81
C GLN A 108 -5.73 3.44 16.51
N VAL A 109 -5.10 4.34 15.75
CA VAL A 109 -4.36 5.49 16.30
C VAL A 109 -5.12 6.81 16.15
N GLY A 110 -6.36 6.79 15.66
CA GLY A 110 -7.18 7.98 15.48
C GLY A 110 -6.68 8.93 14.39
N ILE A 111 -5.92 8.43 13.41
CA ILE A 111 -5.54 9.22 12.24
C ILE A 111 -6.74 9.28 11.30
N GLU A 112 -7.34 10.46 11.20
CA GLU A 112 -8.42 10.74 10.28
C GLU A 112 -7.90 11.21 8.92
N ARG A 113 -8.50 10.70 7.84
CA ARG A 113 -8.32 11.25 6.49
C ARG A 113 -9.55 12.06 6.13
N LEU A 114 -9.42 13.38 6.25
CA LEU A 114 -10.52 14.34 6.06
C LEU A 114 -11.21 14.24 4.69
N VAL A 115 -10.45 13.90 3.65
CA VAL A 115 -10.98 13.59 2.33
C VAL A 115 -10.42 12.27 1.88
N ARG A 116 -11.30 11.31 1.60
CA ARG A 116 -10.93 10.10 0.87
C ARG A 116 -11.28 10.24 -0.59
N VAL A 117 -10.47 9.63 -1.43
CA VAL A 117 -10.68 9.63 -2.88
C VAL A 117 -10.85 8.20 -3.32
N LYS A 118 -11.94 7.95 -4.03
CA LYS A 118 -12.37 6.63 -4.47
C LYS A 118 -12.90 6.72 -5.88
N THR A 119 -13.01 5.60 -6.57
CA THR A 119 -13.81 5.51 -7.79
C THR A 119 -15.28 5.83 -7.47
N PRO A 120 -16.12 6.13 -8.48
CA PRO A 120 -17.55 6.31 -8.27
C PRO A 120 -18.27 5.11 -7.64
N ASP A 121 -17.77 3.89 -7.86
CA ASP A 121 -18.25 2.65 -7.22
C ASP A 121 -17.62 2.39 -5.84
N GLY A 122 -16.85 3.34 -5.30
CA GLY A 122 -16.36 3.34 -3.92
C GLY A 122 -15.07 2.54 -3.67
N LYS A 123 -14.35 2.14 -4.72
CA LYS A 123 -13.09 1.41 -4.66
C LYS A 123 -11.89 2.35 -4.59
N ARG A 124 -10.72 1.83 -4.19
CA ARG A 124 -9.45 2.56 -4.27
C ARG A 124 -9.06 2.76 -5.74
N ILE A 125 -8.32 3.83 -6.01
CA ILE A 125 -7.79 4.14 -7.33
C ILE A 125 -6.27 3.96 -7.29
N PRO A 126 -5.72 2.85 -7.80
CA PRO A 126 -4.28 2.67 -7.90
C PRO A 126 -3.62 3.79 -8.71
N GLY A 127 -2.49 4.28 -8.22
CA GLY A 127 -1.73 5.33 -8.91
C GLY A 127 -2.30 6.75 -8.77
N LEU A 128 -3.45 6.95 -8.13
CA LEU A 128 -3.93 8.29 -7.79
C LEU A 128 -3.50 8.67 -6.38
N GLU A 129 -2.64 9.66 -6.27
CA GLU A 129 -2.30 10.27 -4.99
C GLU A 129 -3.33 11.34 -4.63
N SER A 130 -3.71 11.38 -3.36
CA SER A 130 -4.52 12.46 -2.79
C SER A 130 -4.07 12.80 -1.39
N ARG A 131 -3.93 14.09 -1.11
CA ARG A 131 -3.63 14.58 0.24
C ARG A 131 -4.37 15.87 0.52
N THR A 132 -4.91 15.95 1.73
CA THR A 132 -5.56 17.14 2.26
C THR A 132 -4.71 17.76 3.35
N VAL A 133 -4.53 19.07 3.29
CA VAL A 133 -3.81 19.85 4.30
C VAL A 133 -4.66 21.02 4.76
N HIS A 134 -4.56 21.35 6.03
CA HIS A 134 -5.16 22.56 6.59
C HIS A 134 -4.33 23.78 6.17
N CYS A 135 -5.00 24.86 5.77
CA CYS A 135 -4.39 26.14 5.41
C CYS A 135 -5.19 27.30 6.05
N LYS A 136 -4.70 28.54 5.91
CA LYS A 136 -5.35 29.73 6.52
C LYS A 136 -6.81 29.93 6.11
N GLN A 137 -7.21 29.38 4.96
CA GLN A 137 -8.53 29.58 4.36
C GLN A 137 -9.34 28.27 4.31
N GLY A 138 -9.10 27.34 5.22
CA GLY A 138 -9.79 26.05 5.29
C GLY A 138 -8.88 24.89 4.91
N TYR A 139 -9.34 24.05 3.98
CA TYR A 139 -8.59 22.88 3.53
C TYR A 139 -8.21 22.98 2.06
N LEU A 140 -7.07 22.38 1.73
CA LEU A 140 -6.59 22.23 0.37
C LEU A 140 -6.32 20.75 0.13
N THR A 141 -6.96 20.19 -0.90
CA THR A 141 -6.65 18.85 -1.39
C THR A 141 -5.93 18.96 -2.73
N TYR A 142 -4.82 18.24 -2.91
CA TYR A 142 -4.36 17.95 -4.26
C TYR A 142 -4.71 16.53 -4.67
N LEU A 143 -4.97 16.35 -5.95
CA LEU A 143 -5.02 15.06 -6.62
C LEU A 143 -3.87 15.00 -7.62
N TYR A 144 -3.20 13.88 -7.74
CA TYR A 144 -2.19 13.67 -8.77
C TYR A 144 -2.27 12.25 -9.31
N ASN A 145 -2.55 12.12 -10.60
CA ASN A 145 -2.64 10.83 -11.27
C ASN A 145 -1.26 10.42 -11.79
N MET A 146 -0.65 9.39 -11.21
CA MET A 146 0.67 8.89 -11.59
C MET A 146 0.63 7.84 -12.71
N THR A 147 -0.51 7.66 -13.37
CA THR A 147 -0.71 6.65 -14.41
C THR A 147 -0.78 7.25 -15.81
N GLU A 148 -0.59 6.40 -16.82
CA GLU A 148 -0.71 6.75 -18.25
C GLU A 148 -2.17 6.84 -18.73
N GLY A 149 -3.14 6.44 -17.90
CA GLY A 149 -4.57 6.49 -18.22
C GLY A 149 -5.29 7.57 -17.44
N ALA A 150 -6.41 8.07 -17.97
CA ALA A 150 -7.31 8.90 -17.19
C ALA A 150 -8.01 8.07 -16.10
N VAL A 151 -8.22 8.66 -14.93
CA VAL A 151 -8.95 8.04 -13.82
C VAL A 151 -10.12 8.89 -13.39
N THR A 152 -11.22 8.24 -13.05
CA THR A 152 -12.42 8.91 -12.54
C THR A 152 -12.42 8.85 -11.02
N ALA A 153 -12.29 10.00 -10.37
CA ALA A 153 -12.14 10.15 -8.94
C ALA A 153 -13.33 10.87 -8.30
N LYS A 154 -13.89 10.31 -7.24
CA LYS A 154 -14.93 10.92 -6.42
C LYS A 154 -14.37 11.24 -5.04
N LEU A 155 -14.67 12.43 -4.55
CA LEU A 155 -14.25 12.89 -3.23
C LEU A 155 -15.28 12.48 -2.17
N HIS A 156 -14.78 12.03 -1.03
CA HIS A 156 -15.55 11.60 0.14
C HIS A 156 -15.04 12.37 1.37
N PRO A 157 -15.49 13.62 1.56
CA PRO A 157 -15.12 14.41 2.73
C PRO A 157 -15.82 13.89 3.98
N THR A 158 -15.13 13.90 5.12
CA THR A 158 -15.73 13.78 6.47
C THR A 158 -16.00 15.15 7.08
N MET A 159 -15.34 16.20 6.58
CA MET A 159 -15.63 17.59 6.95
C MET A 159 -16.87 18.13 6.22
N SER A 160 -17.49 19.16 6.82
CA SER A 160 -18.51 19.96 6.14
C SER A 160 -17.83 20.96 5.20
N ALA A 161 -18.35 21.06 3.98
CA ALA A 161 -17.98 22.06 2.99
C ALA A 161 -19.22 22.37 2.15
N GLU A 162 -19.40 23.63 1.79
CA GLU A 162 -20.46 24.11 0.90
C GLU A 162 -20.05 23.92 -0.56
N SER A 163 -18.77 24.11 -0.88
CA SER A 163 -18.27 23.98 -2.24
C SER A 163 -16.78 23.66 -2.28
N ILE A 164 -16.32 23.28 -3.47
CA ILE A 164 -14.90 23.14 -3.79
C ILE A 164 -14.58 24.13 -4.91
N GLU A 165 -13.58 24.95 -4.67
CA GLU A 165 -12.97 25.77 -5.70
C GLU A 165 -11.78 25.02 -6.30
N ASP A 166 -11.95 24.62 -7.55
CA ASP A 166 -10.93 24.02 -8.39
C ASP A 166 -10.00 25.13 -8.89
N LEU A 167 -8.84 25.25 -8.26
CA LEU A 167 -7.84 26.26 -8.55
C LEU A 167 -7.06 25.95 -9.84
N THR A 168 -7.09 24.69 -10.31
CA THR A 168 -6.43 24.30 -11.56
C THR A 168 -7.19 24.85 -12.76
N TYR A 169 -8.52 24.71 -12.76
CA TYR A 169 -9.39 25.12 -13.87
C TYR A 169 -10.23 26.36 -13.58
N ALA A 170 -10.00 27.03 -12.45
CA ALA A 170 -10.70 28.24 -12.00
C ALA A 170 -12.23 28.11 -12.06
N ARG A 171 -12.76 27.04 -11.46
CA ARG A 171 -14.20 26.75 -11.40
C ARG A 171 -14.63 26.34 -9.99
N THR A 172 -15.92 26.46 -9.71
CA THR A 172 -16.52 25.96 -8.47
C THR A 172 -17.32 24.71 -8.77
N VAL A 173 -17.18 23.69 -7.92
CA VAL A 173 -17.88 22.42 -8.03
C VAL A 173 -18.45 21.99 -6.68
N GLU A 174 -19.43 21.10 -6.72
CA GLU A 174 -20.03 20.53 -5.53
C GLU A 174 -19.04 19.63 -4.76
N PRO A 175 -19.13 19.56 -3.41
CA PRO A 175 -18.25 18.72 -2.59
C PRO A 175 -18.25 17.21 -2.93
N THR A 176 -19.31 16.75 -3.59
CA THR A 176 -19.50 15.35 -4.00
C THR A 176 -19.25 15.10 -5.49
N ALA A 177 -18.70 16.11 -6.19
CA ALA A 177 -18.39 16.03 -7.61
C ALA A 177 -17.37 14.92 -7.92
N THR A 178 -17.43 14.47 -9.16
CA THR A 178 -16.49 13.53 -9.74
C THR A 178 -15.51 14.31 -10.64
N PHE A 179 -14.24 13.94 -10.58
CA PHE A 179 -13.15 14.52 -11.33
C PHE A 179 -12.59 13.47 -12.28
N GLU A 180 -12.52 13.79 -13.56
CA GLU A 180 -11.67 13.04 -14.49
C GLU A 180 -10.26 13.62 -14.40
N VAL A 181 -9.33 12.82 -13.88
CA VAL A 181 -7.93 13.20 -13.74
C VAL A 181 -7.16 12.56 -14.88
N GLY A 182 -6.72 13.38 -15.83
CA GLY A 182 -5.97 12.93 -16.99
C GLY A 182 -4.64 12.25 -16.61
N PRO A 183 -3.97 11.61 -17.57
CA PRO A 183 -2.70 10.95 -17.32
C PRO A 183 -1.64 11.95 -16.89
N TYR A 184 -0.96 11.70 -15.77
CA TYR A 184 0.02 12.63 -15.17
C TYR A 184 -0.53 14.02 -14.84
N ASP A 185 -1.85 14.18 -14.77
CA ASP A 185 -2.52 15.45 -14.47
C ASP A 185 -2.72 15.61 -12.96
N PHE A 186 -2.95 16.85 -12.53
CA PHE A 186 -3.18 17.20 -11.14
C PHE A 186 -4.32 18.21 -10.96
N TYR A 187 -4.99 18.12 -9.81
CA TYR A 187 -5.96 19.11 -9.37
C TYR A 187 -5.52 19.73 -8.05
N LEU A 188 -5.79 21.02 -7.88
CA LEU A 188 -5.66 21.71 -6.61
C LEU A 188 -7.03 22.25 -6.18
N LEU A 189 -7.56 21.72 -5.09
CA LEU A 189 -8.95 21.85 -4.69
C LEU A 189 -9.04 22.53 -3.32
N ARG A 190 -9.57 23.76 -3.29
CA ARG A 190 -9.81 24.51 -2.04
C ARG A 190 -11.23 24.26 -1.55
N TRP A 191 -11.37 23.74 -0.34
CA TRP A 191 -12.66 23.49 0.29
C TRP A 191 -13.17 24.77 0.96
N LYS A 192 -14.44 25.10 0.73
CA LYS A 192 -15.14 26.26 1.29
C LYS A 192 -16.25 25.82 2.22
#